data_AF-A0A9X0CT38-F1
#
_entry.id   AF-A0A9X0CT38-F1
#
_cell.length_a   1.000
_cell.length_b   1.000
_cell.length_c   1.000
_cell.angle_alpha   90.00
_cell.angle_beta   90.00
_cell.angle_gamma   90.00
#
_symmetry.space_group_name_H-M   'P 1'
#
loop_
_entity.id
_entity.type
_entity.pdbx_description
1 polymer ?
#
loop_
_entity_poly.entity_id
_entity_poly.type
_entity_poly.pdbx_seq_one_letter_code
_entity_poly.pdbx_strand_id
1 'polypeptide(L)'
;MQLDDTEREGDGERMMRNWKMLMLFNRAGKRGKKYAFEAMRLITNCRALYSAKMAQRVIHGMFVNPKGGDGKNYANDLKQEHLVKGNKVSLHDLRGNKTLKAVTRSTQASYSQQVVGENFDDQSKVSKNSTSHTYGDCKEDVKEMVASLRNLKPFTFSPDRLHKAFPNMSKSPLDQLDPVLLERWLTKNKRKIAATPYLNDDSDNDDDDNDDDVLPVLNDMDADDDDEDNP
;
A
#
# COMPACT_ATOMS: atom_id res chain seq x y z
N MET A 1 -1.73 5.28 -12.10
CA MET A 1 -2.37 5.20 -10.76
C MET A 1 -2.56 6.63 -10.28
N GLN A 2 -3.75 7.01 -9.83
CA GLN A 2 -4.06 8.40 -9.44
C GLN A 2 -4.45 8.44 -7.96
N LEU A 3 -3.52 8.04 -7.08
CA LEU A 3 -3.79 7.85 -5.65
C LEU A 3 -4.20 9.17 -4.98
N ASP A 4 -3.38 10.22 -5.14
CA ASP A 4 -3.60 11.52 -4.48
C ASP A 4 -4.91 12.19 -4.89
N ASP A 5 -5.27 12.08 -6.17
CA ASP A 5 -6.51 12.64 -6.68
C ASP A 5 -7.74 11.89 -6.16
N THR A 6 -7.64 10.56 -6.07
CA THR A 6 -8.69 9.70 -5.52
C THR A 6 -9.00 10.03 -4.07
N GLU A 7 -7.95 10.24 -3.25
CA GLU A 7 -8.10 10.61 -1.85
C GLU A 7 -8.74 11.98 -1.70
N ARG A 8 -8.26 12.97 -2.46
CA ARG A 8 -8.76 14.34 -2.42
C ARG A 8 -10.24 14.44 -2.79
N GLU A 9 -10.67 13.69 -3.80
CA GLU A 9 -12.07 13.62 -4.24
C GLU A 9 -12.93 12.73 -3.33
N GLY A 10 -12.32 11.82 -2.57
CA GLY A 10 -13.05 10.82 -1.77
C GLY A 10 -13.75 9.76 -2.64
N ASP A 11 -13.22 9.50 -3.84
CA ASP A 11 -13.82 8.58 -4.81
C ASP A 11 -13.48 7.12 -4.46
N GLY A 12 -14.40 6.48 -3.75
CA GLY A 12 -14.27 5.09 -3.35
C GLY A 12 -14.19 4.09 -4.51
N GLU A 13 -14.82 4.36 -5.65
CA GLU A 13 -14.78 3.45 -6.80
C GLU A 13 -13.44 3.54 -7.54
N ARG A 14 -12.87 4.74 -7.67
CA ARG A 14 -11.46 4.90 -8.11
C ARG A 14 -10.50 4.23 -7.16
N MET A 15 -10.75 4.30 -5.85
CA MET A 15 -9.91 3.65 -4.85
C MET A 15 -9.91 2.13 -5.01
N MET A 16 -11.07 1.52 -5.23
CA MET A 16 -11.14 0.07 -5.49
C MET A 16 -10.42 -0.35 -6.77
N ARG A 17 -10.38 0.51 -7.80
CA ARG A 17 -9.55 0.27 -9.00
C ARG A 17 -8.06 0.39 -8.69
N ASN A 18 -7.67 1.39 -7.90
CA ASN A 18 -6.28 1.54 -7.45
C ASN A 18 -5.84 0.32 -6.63
N TRP A 19 -6.67 -0.18 -5.71
CA TRP A 19 -6.39 -1.40 -4.94
C TRP A 19 -6.20 -2.64 -5.82
N LYS A 20 -7.00 -2.80 -6.89
CA LYS A 20 -6.78 -3.88 -7.87
C LYS A 20 -5.41 -3.77 -8.52
N MET A 21 -5.01 -2.57 -8.94
CA MET A 21 -3.68 -2.36 -9.53
C MET A 21 -2.56 -2.62 -8.50
N LEU A 22 -2.70 -2.09 -7.28
CA LEU A 22 -1.74 -2.29 -6.19
C LEU A 22 -1.59 -3.77 -5.83
N MET A 23 -2.68 -4.55 -5.83
CA MET A 23 -2.63 -6.00 -5.64
C MET A 23 -1.71 -6.67 -6.67
N LEU A 24 -1.85 -6.33 -7.95
CA LEU A 24 -1.04 -6.88 -9.03
C LEU A 24 0.44 -6.47 -8.90
N PHE A 25 0.70 -5.18 -8.64
CA PHE A 25 2.07 -4.68 -8.41
C PHE A 25 2.75 -5.37 -7.22
N ASN A 26 2.02 -5.51 -6.11
CA ASN A 26 2.54 -6.16 -4.91
C ASN A 26 2.74 -7.67 -5.09
N ARG A 27 1.91 -8.33 -5.92
CA ARG A 27 2.03 -9.76 -6.20
C ARG A 27 3.20 -10.08 -7.12
N ALA A 28 3.48 -9.18 -8.09
CA ALA A 28 4.60 -9.32 -9.00
C ALA A 28 5.95 -9.15 -8.29
N GLY A 29 6.00 -8.38 -7.20
CA GLY A 29 7.19 -8.17 -6.40
C GLY A 29 7.47 -9.26 -5.37
N LYS A 30 8.77 -9.52 -5.09
CA LYS A 30 9.21 -10.53 -4.11
C LYS A 30 8.78 -10.25 -2.66
N ARG A 31 8.73 -8.97 -2.25
CA ARG A 31 8.49 -8.55 -0.85
C ARG A 31 7.05 -8.05 -0.59
N GLY A 32 6.23 -7.98 -1.63
CA GLY A 32 4.90 -7.36 -1.58
C GLY A 32 3.75 -8.33 -1.29
N LYS A 33 4.01 -9.64 -1.20
CA LYS A 33 2.96 -10.68 -1.16
C LYS A 33 1.89 -10.44 -0.09
N LYS A 34 2.28 -10.06 1.14
CA LYS A 34 1.33 -9.72 2.22
C LYS A 34 0.37 -8.56 1.86
N TYR A 35 0.88 -7.54 1.18
CA TYR A 35 0.07 -6.39 0.75
C TYR A 35 -0.84 -6.76 -0.41
N ALA A 36 -0.42 -7.69 -1.27
CA ALA A 36 -1.28 -8.25 -2.30
C ALA A 36 -2.43 -9.05 -1.67
N PHE A 37 -2.15 -9.84 -0.64
CA PHE A 37 -3.18 -10.58 0.09
C PHE A 37 -4.20 -9.64 0.76
N GLU A 38 -3.74 -8.61 1.49
CA GLU A 38 -4.66 -7.64 2.11
C GLU A 38 -5.50 -6.88 1.08
N ALA A 39 -4.89 -6.49 -0.04
CA ALA A 39 -5.64 -5.88 -1.15
C ALA A 39 -6.71 -6.82 -1.71
N MET A 40 -6.37 -8.10 -1.94
CA MET A 40 -7.31 -9.12 -2.39
C MET A 40 -8.45 -9.33 -1.38
N ARG A 41 -8.12 -9.40 -0.09
CA ARG A 41 -9.09 -9.56 1.00
C ARG A 41 -10.06 -8.39 1.05
N LEU A 42 -9.56 -7.16 1.00
CA LEU A 42 -10.38 -5.95 0.94
C LEU A 42 -11.34 -5.96 -0.25
N ILE A 43 -10.83 -6.28 -1.45
CA ILE A 43 -11.63 -6.34 -2.68
C ILE A 43 -12.72 -7.42 -2.57
N THR A 44 -12.35 -8.62 -2.12
CA THR A 44 -13.27 -9.76 -1.98
C THR A 44 -14.36 -9.44 -0.97
N ASN A 45 -13.99 -8.88 0.18
CA ASN A 45 -14.93 -8.47 1.21
C ASN A 45 -15.91 -7.43 0.68
N CYS A 46 -15.43 -6.34 0.07
CA CYS A 46 -16.30 -5.25 -0.39
C CYS A 46 -17.16 -5.62 -1.61
N ARG A 47 -16.70 -6.51 -2.48
CA ARG A 47 -17.40 -6.83 -3.74
C ARG A 47 -18.25 -8.09 -3.68
N ALA A 48 -17.97 -9.02 -2.77
CA ALA A 48 -18.65 -10.32 -2.73
C ALA A 48 -19.24 -10.71 -1.37
N LEU A 49 -18.61 -10.36 -0.24
CA LEU A 49 -18.99 -10.91 1.07
C LEU A 49 -19.81 -9.93 1.93
N TYR A 50 -19.48 -8.65 1.88
CA TYR A 50 -20.19 -7.63 2.64
C TYR A 50 -21.55 -7.32 2.03
N SER A 51 -22.53 -7.03 2.90
CA SER A 51 -23.77 -6.40 2.45
C SER A 51 -23.47 -5.07 1.77
N ALA A 52 -24.31 -4.64 0.83
CA ALA A 52 -24.11 -3.39 0.10
C ALA A 52 -23.88 -2.20 1.05
N LYS A 53 -24.61 -2.14 2.17
CA LYS A 53 -24.44 -1.10 3.20
C LYS A 53 -23.06 -1.16 3.86
N MET A 54 -22.56 -2.34 4.19
CA MET A 54 -21.24 -2.49 4.83
C MET A 54 -20.12 -2.17 3.84
N ALA A 55 -20.21 -2.66 2.61
CA ALA A 55 -19.26 -2.35 1.54
C ALA A 55 -19.14 -0.84 1.30
N GLN A 56 -20.28 -0.14 1.21
CA GLN A 56 -20.31 1.32 1.06
C GLN A 56 -19.63 2.04 2.23
N ARG A 57 -19.87 1.59 3.48
CA ARG A 57 -19.20 2.15 4.66
C ARG A 57 -17.70 1.94 4.65
N VAL A 58 -17.23 0.76 4.24
CA VAL A 58 -15.79 0.47 4.19
C VAL A 58 -15.12 1.28 3.08
N ILE A 59 -15.70 1.29 1.88
CA ILE A 59 -15.17 1.99 0.70
C ILE A 59 -15.08 3.50 0.97
N HIS A 60 -16.16 4.13 1.42
CA HIS A 60 -16.18 5.57 1.67
C HIS A 60 -15.55 5.96 3.02
N GLY A 61 -15.47 5.02 3.97
CA GLY A 61 -14.79 5.21 5.26
C GLY A 61 -13.26 5.17 5.19
N MET A 62 -12.69 4.92 4.02
CA MET A 62 -11.24 5.10 3.76
C MET A 62 -10.83 6.57 3.77
N PHE A 63 -11.78 7.50 3.65
CA PHE A 63 -11.54 8.93 3.59
C PHE A 63 -12.25 9.65 4.73
N VAL A 64 -11.70 10.78 5.14
CA VAL A 64 -12.33 11.69 6.09
C VAL A 64 -12.27 13.12 5.59
N ASN A 65 -13.31 13.89 5.92
CA ASN A 65 -13.38 15.33 5.64
C ASN A 65 -13.80 16.11 6.89
N PRO A 66 -12.93 16.25 7.91
CA PRO A 66 -13.31 16.86 9.18
C PRO A 66 -13.63 18.35 9.07
N LYS A 67 -13.03 19.05 8.10
CA LYS A 67 -13.23 20.49 7.88
C LYS A 67 -14.39 20.79 6.91
N GLY A 68 -14.88 19.77 6.21
CA GLY A 68 -15.88 19.92 5.14
C GLY A 68 -15.33 20.61 3.89
N GLY A 69 -16.12 20.54 2.81
CA GLY A 69 -15.85 21.17 1.52
C GLY A 69 -15.16 20.28 0.50
N ASP A 70 -15.24 20.69 -0.76
CA ASP A 70 -14.77 19.90 -1.90
C ASP A 70 -13.25 19.85 -1.96
N GLY A 71 -12.71 18.68 -2.32
CA GLY A 71 -11.27 18.48 -2.47
C GLY A 71 -10.47 18.56 -1.16
N LYS A 72 -11.14 18.44 0.00
CA LYS A 72 -10.52 18.50 1.34
C LYS A 72 -10.55 17.17 2.08
N ASN A 73 -10.87 16.09 1.36
CA ASN A 73 -10.74 14.73 1.88
C ASN A 73 -9.26 14.36 2.01
N TYR A 74 -8.97 13.47 2.95
CA TYR A 74 -7.68 12.80 3.05
C TYR A 74 -7.87 11.41 3.66
N ALA A 75 -6.83 10.57 3.59
CA ALA A 75 -6.89 9.20 4.11
C ALA A 75 -7.29 9.15 5.60
N ASN A 76 -8.25 8.29 5.93
CA ASN A 76 -8.68 8.07 7.31
C ASN A 76 -7.54 7.54 8.19
N ASP A 77 -6.63 6.73 7.62
CA ASP A 77 -5.43 6.26 8.32
C ASP A 77 -4.55 7.43 8.81
N LEU A 78 -4.38 8.47 7.98
CA LEU A 78 -3.66 9.69 8.38
C LEU A 78 -4.36 10.43 9.53
N LYS A 79 -5.71 10.43 9.58
CA LYS A 79 -6.44 10.96 10.75
C LYS A 79 -6.19 10.11 11.98
N GLN A 80 -6.17 8.80 11.84
CA GLN A 80 -5.85 7.88 12.92
C GLN A 80 -4.42 8.10 13.43
N GLU A 81 -3.45 8.34 12.55
CA GLU A 81 -2.07 8.68 12.92
C GLU A 81 -2.02 9.97 13.75
N HIS A 82 -2.74 11.02 13.34
CA HIS A 82 -2.85 12.25 14.12
C HIS A 82 -3.41 12.01 15.53
N LEU A 83 -4.46 11.20 15.66
CA LEU A 83 -5.06 10.86 16.96
C LEU A 83 -4.08 10.06 17.83
N VAL A 84 -3.39 9.08 17.25
CA VAL A 84 -2.37 8.28 17.95
C VAL A 84 -1.22 9.17 18.42
N LYS A 85 -0.76 10.11 17.59
CA LYS A 85 0.27 11.09 17.96
C LYS A 85 -0.17 11.93 19.15
N GLY A 86 -1.40 12.45 19.14
CA GLY A 86 -1.97 13.19 20.28
C GLY A 86 -1.96 12.38 21.56
N ASN A 87 -2.45 11.14 21.51
CA ASN A 87 -2.44 10.22 22.65
C ASN A 87 -1.02 9.92 23.16
N LYS A 88 -0.04 9.75 22.26
CA LYS A 88 1.36 9.53 22.66
C LYS A 88 1.93 10.72 23.44
N VAL A 89 1.57 11.95 23.07
CA VAL A 89 1.97 13.15 23.80
C VAL A 89 1.35 13.14 25.20
N SER A 90 0.04 12.92 25.32
CA SER A 90 -0.62 12.83 26.63
C SER A 90 -0.03 11.73 27.52
N LEU A 91 0.29 10.57 26.93
CA LEU A 91 0.93 9.46 27.64
C LEU A 91 2.35 9.77 28.08
N HIS A 92 3.11 10.53 27.29
CA HIS A 92 4.42 11.01 27.68
C HIS A 92 4.33 11.92 28.90
N ASP A 93 3.33 12.81 28.94
CA ASP A 93 3.14 13.78 30.00
C ASP A 93 2.71 13.15 31.34
N LEU A 94 2.09 11.97 31.31
CA LEU A 94 1.84 11.16 32.52
C LEU A 94 3.12 10.73 33.24
N ARG A 95 4.28 10.79 32.57
CA ARG A 95 5.60 10.43 33.12
C ARG A 95 5.60 9.07 33.84
N GLY A 96 5.87 9.04 35.15
CA GLY A 96 5.88 7.82 35.96
C GLY A 96 4.49 7.30 36.34
N ASN A 97 3.43 8.10 36.18
CA ASN A 97 2.07 7.76 36.59
C ASN A 97 1.30 7.00 35.48
N LYS A 98 1.94 6.05 34.81
CA LYS A 98 1.35 5.24 33.74
C LYS A 98 0.59 4.03 34.29
N THR A 99 -0.35 4.28 35.19
CA THR A 99 -1.31 3.25 35.62
C THR A 99 -2.39 3.07 34.55
N LEU A 100 -2.98 1.87 34.43
CA LEU A 100 -4.07 1.61 33.48
C LEU A 100 -5.22 2.62 33.65
N LYS A 101 -5.56 2.97 34.90
CA LYS A 101 -6.59 3.95 35.22
C LYS A 101 -6.24 5.36 34.71
N ALA A 102 -4.98 5.79 34.86
CA ALA A 102 -4.53 7.08 34.39
C ALA A 102 -4.48 7.15 32.85
N VAL A 103 -3.98 6.08 32.21
CA VAL A 103 -3.94 5.94 30.75
C VAL A 103 -5.36 6.00 30.17
N THR A 104 -6.28 5.16 30.65
CA THR A 104 -7.66 5.14 30.14
C THR A 104 -8.34 6.49 30.30
N ARG A 105 -8.19 7.13 31.47
CA ARG A 105 -8.75 8.46 31.72
C ARG A 105 -8.19 9.50 30.76
N SER A 106 -6.86 9.53 30.58
CA SER A 106 -6.21 10.50 29.70
C SER A 106 -6.61 10.30 28.24
N THR A 107 -6.62 9.06 27.75
CA THR A 107 -6.99 8.76 26.36
C THR A 107 -8.45 9.09 26.08
N GLN A 108 -9.38 8.81 27.02
CA GLN A 108 -10.79 9.18 26.87
C GLN A 108 -11.01 10.71 26.86
N ALA A 109 -10.20 11.46 27.61
CA ALA A 109 -10.26 12.91 27.66
C ALA A 109 -9.50 13.62 26.52
N SER A 110 -8.70 12.90 25.73
CA SER A 110 -7.81 13.48 24.71
C SER A 110 -8.55 14.42 23.73
N TYR A 111 -9.72 14.00 23.26
CA TYR A 111 -10.54 14.81 22.34
C TYR A 111 -11.01 16.11 22.99
N SER A 112 -11.55 16.05 24.21
CA SER A 112 -12.05 17.25 24.89
C SER A 112 -10.91 18.20 25.28
N GLN A 113 -9.75 17.67 25.66
CA GLN A 113 -8.55 18.46 25.92
C GLN A 113 -8.11 19.24 24.67
N GLN A 114 -8.11 18.59 23.51
CA GLN A 114 -7.76 19.23 22.24
C GLN A 114 -8.76 20.35 21.89
N VAL A 115 -10.06 20.09 21.98
CA VAL A 115 -11.10 21.08 21.66
C VAL A 115 -11.05 22.29 22.59
N VAL A 116 -10.85 22.06 23.90
CA VAL A 116 -10.71 23.15 24.88
C VAL A 116 -9.45 23.97 24.62
N GLY A 117 -8.33 23.32 24.30
CA GLY A 117 -7.08 24.00 23.93
C GLY A 117 -7.22 24.87 22.68
N GLU A 118 -7.80 24.31 21.61
CA GLU A 118 -8.03 25.06 20.36
C GLU A 118 -8.94 26.28 20.58
N ASN A 119 -10.03 26.12 21.35
CA ASN A 119 -10.93 27.22 21.70
C ASN A 119 -10.24 28.29 22.57
N PHE A 120 -9.40 27.88 23.52
CA PHE A 120 -8.67 28.80 24.38
C PHE A 120 -7.67 29.63 23.57
N ASP A 121 -6.91 28.99 22.68
CA ASP A 121 -5.96 29.66 21.80
C ASP A 121 -6.67 30.66 20.86
N ASP A 122 -7.80 30.25 20.28
CA ASP A 122 -8.61 31.09 19.38
C ASP A 122 -9.17 32.32 20.13
N GLN A 123 -9.65 32.17 21.36
CA GLN A 123 -10.13 33.29 22.20
C GLN A 123 -9.01 34.21 22.67
N SER A 124 -7.86 33.62 23.01
CA SER A 124 -6.69 34.35 23.50
C SER A 124 -5.87 34.99 22.37
N LYS A 125 -6.27 34.79 21.11
CA LYS A 125 -5.58 35.23 19.90
C LYS A 125 -4.11 34.78 19.87
N VAL A 126 -3.83 33.62 20.45
CA VAL A 126 -2.49 33.01 20.39
C VAL A 126 -2.27 32.61 18.94
N SER A 127 -1.22 33.14 18.32
CA SER A 127 -0.87 32.77 16.96
C SER A 127 -0.50 31.29 16.93
N LYS A 128 -1.21 30.50 16.11
CA LYS A 128 -0.83 29.11 15.86
C LYS A 128 0.58 29.10 15.29
N ASN A 129 1.46 28.29 15.87
CA ASN A 129 2.79 28.03 15.30
C ASN A 129 2.60 27.31 13.97
N SER A 130 2.41 28.07 12.89
CA SER A 130 2.34 27.55 11.53
C SER A 130 3.73 27.58 10.94
N THR A 131 4.41 26.45 10.95
CA THR A 131 5.45 26.17 9.96
C THR A 131 4.72 25.88 8.65
N SER A 132 4.41 26.93 7.90
CA SER A 132 3.96 26.77 6.52
C SER A 132 5.15 26.27 5.73
N HIS A 133 5.14 24.98 5.36
CA HIS A 133 5.95 24.54 4.24
C HIS A 133 5.44 25.30 3.03
N THR A 134 6.23 26.27 2.56
CA THR A 134 5.96 26.97 1.32
C THR A 134 6.15 25.94 0.22
N TYR A 135 5.05 25.46 -0.36
CA TYR A 135 5.12 24.69 -1.59
C TYR A 135 5.60 25.65 -2.69
N GLY A 136 6.73 25.34 -3.31
CA GLY A 136 7.16 26.07 -4.50
C GLY A 136 6.10 25.95 -5.60
N ASP A 137 5.87 27.03 -6.34
CA ASP A 137 5.00 26.98 -7.51
C ASP A 137 5.71 26.26 -8.66
N CYS A 138 5.45 24.96 -8.82
CA CYS A 138 6.07 24.14 -9.85
C CYS A 138 5.42 24.28 -11.24
N LYS A 139 4.50 25.24 -11.46
CA LYS A 139 3.77 25.35 -12.73
C LYS A 139 4.68 25.54 -13.93
N GLU A 140 5.68 26.41 -13.81
CA GLU A 140 6.62 26.67 -14.90
C GLU A 140 7.52 25.47 -15.14
N ASP A 141 7.99 24.80 -14.08
CA ASP A 141 8.77 23.57 -14.18
C ASP A 141 7.99 22.46 -14.91
N VAL A 142 6.70 22.29 -14.58
CA VAL A 142 5.83 21.32 -15.24
C VAL A 142 5.64 21.66 -16.71
N LYS A 143 5.46 22.95 -17.06
CA LYS A 143 5.35 23.37 -18.46
C LYS A 143 6.63 23.09 -19.23
N GLU A 144 7.79 23.39 -18.64
CA GLU A 144 9.09 23.12 -19.25
C GLU A 144 9.34 21.63 -19.44
N MET A 145 9.01 20.80 -18.44
CA MET A 145 9.04 19.35 -18.55
C MET A 145 8.15 18.85 -19.70
N VAL A 146 6.91 19.35 -19.79
CA VAL A 146 5.98 18.96 -20.87
C VAL A 146 6.52 19.37 -22.24
N ALA A 147 7.08 20.58 -22.38
CA ALA A 147 7.70 21.04 -23.62
C ALA A 147 8.88 20.13 -24.01
N SER A 148 9.74 19.80 -23.04
CA SER A 148 10.87 18.90 -23.23
C SER A 148 10.43 17.49 -23.65
N LEU A 149 9.43 16.91 -22.97
CA LEU A 149 8.86 15.60 -23.29
C LEU A 149 8.23 15.57 -24.68
N ARG A 150 7.54 16.65 -25.09
CA ARG A 150 6.95 16.76 -26.45
C ARG A 150 8.03 16.80 -27.54
N ASN A 151 9.15 17.45 -27.27
CA ASN A 151 10.29 17.52 -28.20
C ASN A 151 11.02 16.19 -28.28
N LEU A 152 11.34 15.59 -27.13
CA LEU A 152 12.10 14.34 -27.02
C LEU A 152 11.31 13.10 -27.44
N LYS A 153 9.97 13.17 -27.38
CA LYS A 153 9.04 12.07 -27.67
C LYS A 153 9.50 10.72 -27.06
N PRO A 154 9.85 10.66 -25.76
CA PRO A 154 10.53 9.48 -25.21
C PRO A 154 9.66 8.22 -25.21
N PHE A 155 8.34 8.36 -25.32
CA PHE A 155 7.37 7.27 -25.35
C PHE A 155 7.09 6.71 -26.75
N THR A 156 7.71 7.24 -27.81
CA THR A 156 7.63 6.60 -29.12
C THR A 156 8.45 5.33 -29.12
N PHE A 157 7.83 4.21 -29.51
CA PHE A 157 8.52 2.94 -29.64
C PHE A 157 9.70 3.08 -30.61
N SER A 158 10.88 2.71 -30.14
CA SER A 158 12.08 2.58 -30.97
C SER A 158 12.67 1.20 -30.70
N PRO A 159 12.91 0.39 -31.73
CA PRO A 159 13.58 -0.89 -31.57
C PRO A 159 14.96 -0.67 -30.91
N ASP A 160 15.35 -1.59 -30.03
CA ASP A 160 16.65 -1.63 -29.32
C ASP A 160 16.97 -0.48 -28.35
N ARG A 161 15.97 0.28 -27.90
CA ARG A 161 16.13 1.24 -26.79
C ARG A 161 16.25 0.50 -25.46
N LEU A 162 17.47 0.12 -25.09
CA LEU A 162 17.84 -0.52 -23.82
C LEU A 162 18.84 0.33 -23.04
N HIS A 163 18.81 0.23 -21.71
CA HIS A 163 19.78 0.91 -20.87
C HIS A 163 21.10 0.12 -20.86
N LYS A 164 22.20 0.71 -21.34
CA LYS A 164 23.51 0.03 -21.45
C LYS A 164 23.98 -0.63 -20.15
N ALA A 165 23.76 0.03 -19.00
CA ALA A 165 24.14 -0.50 -17.70
C ALA A 165 23.14 -1.50 -17.08
N PHE A 166 21.92 -1.60 -17.63
CA PHE A 166 20.87 -2.47 -17.09
C PHE A 166 20.17 -3.24 -18.23
N PRO A 167 20.88 -4.16 -18.88
CA PRO A 167 20.35 -4.90 -20.03
C PRO A 167 19.14 -5.79 -19.66
N ASN A 168 19.08 -6.26 -18.41
CA ASN A 168 18.03 -7.16 -17.93
C ASN A 168 16.92 -6.44 -17.14
N MET A 169 16.77 -5.12 -17.30
CA MET A 169 15.72 -4.38 -16.61
C MET A 169 14.35 -4.70 -17.24
N SER A 170 13.42 -5.16 -16.41
CA SER A 170 12.01 -5.39 -16.77
C SER A 170 11.37 -4.08 -17.27
N LYS A 171 10.54 -4.15 -18.33
CA LYS A 171 9.89 -2.96 -18.90
C LYS A 171 8.77 -2.47 -17.99
N SER A 172 8.09 -3.41 -17.34
CA SER A 172 7.05 -3.19 -16.36
C SER A 172 7.32 -4.03 -15.12
N PRO A 173 7.00 -3.53 -13.92
CA PRO A 173 6.93 -4.38 -12.73
C PRO A 173 5.96 -5.56 -12.88
N LEU A 174 4.99 -5.46 -13.80
CA LEU A 174 4.02 -6.53 -14.07
C LEU A 174 4.54 -7.61 -15.02
N ASP A 175 5.69 -7.44 -15.68
CA ASP A 175 6.20 -8.46 -16.62
C ASP A 175 6.61 -9.74 -15.88
N GLN A 176 6.89 -9.64 -14.58
CA GLN A 176 7.22 -10.77 -13.71
C GLN A 176 5.96 -11.50 -13.18
N LEU A 177 4.76 -11.00 -13.51
CA LEU A 177 3.52 -11.57 -13.03
C LEU A 177 3.04 -12.67 -13.97
N ASP A 178 3.15 -13.92 -13.52
CA ASP A 178 2.57 -15.06 -14.24
C ASP A 178 1.04 -15.09 -14.04
N PRO A 179 0.23 -15.00 -15.11
CA PRO A 179 -1.23 -15.06 -15.03
C PRO A 179 -1.77 -16.37 -14.46
N VAL A 180 -1.13 -17.51 -14.74
CA VAL A 180 -1.57 -18.84 -14.30
C VAL A 180 -1.32 -18.99 -12.80
N LEU A 181 -0.13 -18.61 -12.32
CA LEU A 181 0.18 -18.61 -10.89
C LEU A 181 -0.69 -17.59 -10.13
N LEU A 182 -0.97 -16.44 -10.73
CA LEU A 182 -1.90 -15.46 -10.16
C LEU A 182 -3.31 -16.06 -10.01
N GLU A 183 -3.84 -16.72 -11.03
CA GLU A 183 -5.18 -17.32 -10.98
C GLU A 183 -5.27 -18.44 -9.92
N ARG A 184 -4.25 -19.31 -9.85
CA ARG A 184 -4.14 -20.34 -8.82
C ARG A 184 -4.14 -19.72 -7.42
N TRP A 185 -3.33 -18.69 -7.22
CA TRP A 185 -3.23 -17.96 -5.95
C TRP A 185 -4.56 -17.28 -5.57
N LEU A 186 -5.21 -16.60 -6.52
CA LEU A 186 -6.53 -15.99 -6.31
C LEU A 186 -7.58 -17.06 -5.98
N THR A 187 -7.53 -18.22 -6.63
CA THR A 187 -8.50 -19.29 -6.41
C THR A 187 -8.30 -20.01 -5.07
N LYS A 188 -7.05 -20.21 -4.64
CA LYS A 188 -6.71 -20.72 -3.31
C LYS A 188 -7.23 -19.77 -2.22
N ASN A 189 -6.87 -18.49 -2.32
CA ASN A 189 -7.18 -17.51 -1.28
C ASN A 189 -8.66 -17.12 -1.22
N LYS A 190 -9.37 -17.04 -2.36
CA LYS A 190 -10.82 -16.74 -2.33
C LYS A 190 -11.61 -17.84 -1.63
N ARG A 191 -11.20 -19.11 -1.78
CA ARG A 191 -11.80 -20.25 -1.07
C ARG A 191 -11.50 -20.18 0.43
N LYS A 192 -10.26 -19.85 0.82
CA LYS A 192 -9.88 -19.64 2.24
C LYS A 192 -10.77 -18.58 2.89
N ILE A 193 -10.89 -17.41 2.27
CA ILE A 193 -11.70 -16.29 2.78
C ILE A 193 -13.19 -16.67 2.86
N ALA A 194 -13.73 -17.36 1.85
CA ALA A 194 -15.13 -17.80 1.87
C ALA A 194 -15.41 -18.84 2.98
N ALA A 195 -14.46 -19.73 3.27
CA ALA A 195 -14.59 -20.75 4.31
C ALA A 195 -14.45 -20.17 5.73
N THR A 196 -13.63 -19.12 5.91
CA THR A 196 -13.38 -18.50 7.22
C THR A 196 -13.46 -16.97 7.14
N PRO A 197 -14.68 -16.38 7.11
CA PRO A 197 -14.86 -14.93 6.96
C PRO A 197 -14.32 -14.09 8.12
N TYR A 198 -14.00 -14.70 9.27
CA TYR A 198 -13.72 -14.01 10.55
C TYR A 198 -12.37 -14.34 11.20
N LEU A 199 -11.54 -15.21 10.61
CA LEU A 199 -10.23 -15.51 11.18
C LEU A 199 -9.17 -14.56 10.58
N ASN A 200 -8.57 -13.73 11.44
CA ASN A 200 -7.28 -13.09 11.17
C ASN A 200 -6.22 -14.17 11.35
N ASP A 201 -6.04 -15.01 10.34
CA ASP A 201 -5.01 -16.03 10.34
C ASP A 201 -3.71 -15.39 9.85
N ASP A 202 -2.91 -14.88 10.80
CA ASP A 202 -1.56 -14.34 10.57
C ASP A 202 -0.54 -15.43 10.16
N SER A 203 -0.97 -16.68 9.95
CA SER A 203 -0.11 -17.74 9.43
C SER A 203 0.03 -17.67 7.91
N ASP A 204 0.70 -16.62 7.44
CA ASP A 204 1.45 -16.70 6.18
C ASP A 204 2.71 -17.54 6.43
N ASN A 205 2.54 -18.84 6.68
CA ASN A 205 3.61 -19.81 6.47
C ASN A 205 3.73 -20.02 4.96
N ASP A 206 4.48 -19.15 4.31
CA ASP A 206 4.96 -19.27 2.93
C ASP A 206 6.03 -20.40 2.83
N ASP A 207 5.73 -21.61 3.31
CA ASP A 207 6.62 -22.78 3.20
C ASP A 207 6.20 -23.75 2.07
N ASP A 208 5.23 -23.37 1.23
CA ASP A 208 4.70 -24.22 0.15
C ASP A 208 5.00 -23.66 -1.26
N ASP A 209 6.08 -22.88 -1.41
CA ASP A 209 6.69 -22.56 -2.71
C ASP A 209 7.87 -23.53 -3.01
N ASN A 210 7.84 -24.78 -2.51
CA ASN A 210 8.67 -25.87 -3.04
C ASN A 210 8.01 -26.45 -4.30
N ASP A 211 7.95 -25.64 -5.35
CA ASP A 211 7.88 -26.18 -6.72
C ASP A 211 9.32 -26.61 -7.07
N ASP A 212 9.67 -27.84 -6.69
CA ASP A 212 10.83 -28.57 -7.21
C ASP A 212 10.63 -28.81 -8.72
N ASP A 213 10.93 -27.79 -9.52
CA ASP A 213 11.18 -27.96 -10.97
C ASP A 213 12.54 -28.67 -11.14
N VAL A 214 12.58 -29.97 -10.85
CA VAL A 214 13.66 -30.84 -11.30
C VAL A 214 13.50 -31.02 -12.82
N LEU A 215 14.16 -30.14 -13.58
CA LEU A 215 14.42 -30.39 -14.99
C LEU A 215 15.24 -31.69 -15.11
N PRO A 216 14.82 -32.69 -15.91
CA PRO A 216 15.64 -33.86 -16.14
C PRO A 216 16.86 -33.43 -16.95
N VAL A 217 18.04 -33.49 -16.33
CA VAL A 217 19.31 -33.42 -17.04
C VAL A 217 19.35 -34.63 -17.97
N LEU A 218 19.25 -34.36 -19.27
CA LEU A 218 19.65 -35.27 -20.32
C LEU A 218 21.17 -35.47 -20.16
N ASN A 219 21.58 -36.58 -19.56
CA ASN A 219 22.94 -37.10 -19.74
C ASN A 219 22.94 -37.86 -21.05
N ASP A 220 23.26 -37.13 -22.13
CA ASP A 220 23.80 -37.76 -23.33
C ASP A 220 25.19 -38.32 -23.00
N MET A 221 25.41 -39.51 -23.56
CA MET A 221 26.64 -40.27 -23.57
C MET A 221 27.81 -39.42 -24.08
N ASP A 222 28.99 -39.62 -23.51
CA ASP A 222 30.17 -39.92 -24.32
C ASP A 222 31.15 -40.78 -23.50
N ALA A 223 31.64 -41.80 -24.19
CA ALA A 223 32.58 -42.82 -23.76
C ALA A 223 34.03 -42.31 -23.84
N ASP A 224 34.91 -43.13 -23.27
CA ASP A 224 36.33 -43.36 -23.57
C ASP A 224 37.16 -43.25 -22.27
N ASP A 225 37.42 -44.38 -21.59
CA ASP A 225 38.48 -45.38 -21.81
C ASP A 225 39.82 -45.03 -21.12
N ASP A 226 40.46 -46.12 -20.69
CA ASP A 226 41.87 -46.29 -20.32
C ASP A 226 42.34 -45.93 -18.88
N ASP A 227 42.36 -47.01 -18.09
CA ASP A 227 43.56 -47.68 -17.58
C ASP A 227 44.41 -47.15 -16.41
N GLU A 228 44.74 -48.15 -15.59
CA GLU A 228 45.95 -48.39 -14.78
C GLU A 228 46.09 -47.87 -13.33
N ASP A 229 46.07 -48.89 -12.46
CA ASP A 229 46.95 -49.18 -11.33
C ASP A 229 46.75 -48.54 -9.95
N ASN A 230 46.21 -49.39 -9.08
CA ASN A 230 46.42 -49.52 -7.63
C ASN A 230 47.93 -49.76 -7.33
N PRO A 231 48.51 -49.46 -6.14
CA PRO A 231 47.88 -49.18 -4.85
C PRO A 231 48.24 -47.83 -4.19
#